data_AF-A0AA85J9A3-F1
#
_entry.id   AF-A0AA85J9A3-F1
#
_cell.length_a   1.000
_cell.length_b   1.000
_cell.length_c   1.000
_cell.angle_alpha   90.00
_cell.angle_beta   90.00
_cell.angle_gamma   90.00
#
_symmetry.space_group_name_H-M   'P 1'
#
loop_
_entity.id
_entity.type
_entity.pdbx_description
1 polymer ?
#
loop_
_entity_poly.entity_id
_entity_poly.type
_entity_poly.pdbx_seq_one_letter_code
_entity_poly.pdbx_strand_id
1 'polypeptide(L)'
;MLWVLMFARLFPELCLRMGFRARLMVEKWPFPQGELWEYVWCFGSIIPTLFGYISLGRSRAGLMRISLSGTVVFGLGSVTVGCFMNAFELMNYYQTRVAKHYFYDFPVIVLAYIFFSLCVQVHGFAVYFGYKLYSIWSVNTRKVR
;
A
#
# COMPACT_ATOMS: atom_id res chain seq x y z
N MET A 1 -8.10 5.90 -3.24
CA MET A 1 -7.74 5.78 -4.68
C MET A 1 -6.61 4.77 -4.91
N LEU A 2 -5.41 4.93 -4.32
CA LEU A 2 -4.28 3.99 -4.50
C LEU A 2 -4.64 2.53 -4.16
N TRP A 3 -5.39 2.31 -3.08
CA TRP A 3 -5.87 0.98 -2.71
C TRP A 3 -6.73 0.34 -3.79
N VAL A 4 -7.65 1.10 -4.41
CA VAL A 4 -8.52 0.60 -5.49
C VAL A 4 -7.71 0.19 -6.70
N LEU A 5 -6.66 0.94 -7.04
CA LEU A 5 -5.76 0.60 -8.15
C LEU A 5 -4.99 -0.71 -7.88
N MET A 6 -4.45 -0.88 -6.67
CA MET A 6 -3.76 -2.12 -6.30
C MET A 6 -4.73 -3.30 -6.24
N PHE A 7 -5.94 -3.09 -5.70
CA PHE A 7 -6.97 -4.11 -5.66
C PHE A 7 -7.39 -4.53 -7.07
N ALA A 8 -7.66 -3.58 -7.97
CA ALA A 8 -7.97 -3.86 -9.37
C ALA A 8 -6.85 -4.63 -10.08
N ARG A 9 -5.59 -4.31 -9.75
CA ARG A 9 -4.43 -5.04 -10.27
C ARG A 9 -4.39 -6.50 -9.82
N LEU A 10 -4.64 -6.77 -8.53
CA LEU A 10 -4.61 -8.12 -7.95
C LEU A 10 -5.92 -8.90 -8.18
N PHE A 11 -6.99 -8.22 -8.60
CA PHE A 11 -8.33 -8.78 -8.70
C PHE A 11 -8.41 -10.07 -9.54
N PRO A 12 -7.83 -10.15 -10.75
CA PRO A 12 -7.88 -11.37 -11.56
C PRO A 12 -7.25 -12.57 -10.85
N GLU A 13 -6.13 -12.36 -10.16
CA GLU A 13 -5.43 -13.41 -9.40
C GLU A 13 -6.21 -13.82 -8.15
N LEU A 14 -6.80 -12.87 -7.44
CA LEU A 14 -7.66 -13.15 -6.29
C LEU A 14 -8.88 -13.99 -6.70
N CYS A 15 -9.53 -13.65 -7.81
CA CYS A 15 -10.63 -14.45 -8.36
C CYS A 15 -10.19 -15.88 -8.69
N LEU A 16 -9.00 -16.05 -9.28
CA LEU A 16 -8.46 -17.37 -9.57
C LEU A 16 -8.17 -18.17 -8.30
N ARG A 17 -7.55 -17.55 -7.28
CA ARG A 17 -7.26 -18.19 -5.98
C ARG A 17 -8.53 -18.57 -5.21
N MET A 18 -9.61 -17.80 -5.36
CA MET A 18 -10.92 -18.12 -4.78
C MET A 18 -11.69 -19.23 -5.54
N GLY A 19 -11.11 -19.80 -6.59
CA GLY A 19 -11.71 -20.91 -7.34
C GLY A 19 -12.69 -20.49 -8.45
N PHE A 20 -12.78 -19.19 -8.77
CA PHE A 20 -13.55 -18.75 -9.92
C PHE A 20 -12.84 -19.13 -11.23
N ARG A 21 -13.61 -19.32 -12.31
CA ARG A 21 -13.08 -19.56 -13.68
C ARG A 21 -12.47 -18.28 -14.29
N ALA A 22 -11.53 -17.66 -13.59
CA ALA A 22 -10.86 -16.43 -13.98
C ALA A 22 -9.54 -16.67 -14.73
N ARG A 23 -9.21 -17.92 -15.09
CA ARG A 23 -7.98 -18.27 -15.80
C ARG A 23 -7.76 -17.44 -17.08
N LEU A 24 -8.83 -17.23 -17.84
CA LEU A 24 -8.80 -16.45 -19.08
C LEU A 24 -8.59 -14.95 -18.83
N MET A 25 -9.00 -14.45 -17.65
CA MET A 25 -8.74 -13.06 -17.24
C MET A 25 -7.28 -12.87 -16.83
N VAL A 26 -6.71 -13.83 -16.10
CA VAL A 26 -5.30 -13.82 -15.68
C VAL A 26 -4.36 -13.95 -16.89
N GLU A 27 -4.69 -14.82 -17.85
CA GLU A 27 -3.87 -15.02 -19.06
C GLU A 27 -3.84 -13.79 -19.96
N LYS A 28 -4.95 -13.06 -20.05
CA LYS A 28 -5.03 -11.78 -20.77
C LYS A 28 -4.52 -10.59 -19.96
N TRP A 29 -4.17 -10.79 -18.69
CA TRP A 29 -3.76 -9.71 -17.81
C TRP A 29 -2.33 -9.27 -18.17
N PRO A 30 -2.09 -7.97 -18.46
CA PRO A 30 -0.80 -7.50 -18.94
C PRO A 30 0.28 -7.38 -17.85
N PHE A 31 -0.08 -7.65 -16.59
CA PHE A 31 0.85 -7.54 -15.45
C PHE A 31 1.44 -8.91 -15.08
N PRO A 32 2.69 -8.95 -14.59
CA PRO A 32 3.25 -10.16 -14.00
C PRO A 32 2.48 -10.58 -12.75
N GLN A 33 2.73 -11.82 -12.33
CA GLN A 33 2.13 -12.37 -11.11
C GLN A 33 2.39 -11.46 -9.90
N GLY A 34 1.36 -11.34 -9.05
CA GLY A 34 1.41 -10.51 -7.86
C GLY A 34 2.47 -10.98 -6.87
N GLU A 35 3.26 -10.04 -6.40
CA GLU A 35 4.31 -10.28 -5.40
C GLU A 35 3.74 -10.24 -3.98
N LEU A 36 4.39 -10.92 -3.04
CA LEU A 36 3.87 -11.04 -1.66
C LEU A 36 3.67 -9.68 -0.97
N TRP A 37 4.55 -8.71 -1.24
CA TRP A 37 4.43 -7.36 -0.67
C TRP A 37 3.15 -6.64 -1.11
N GLU A 38 2.64 -6.95 -2.31
CA GLU A 38 1.45 -6.31 -2.89
C GLU A 38 0.19 -6.77 -2.17
N TYR A 39 0.12 -8.08 -1.89
CA TYR A 39 -0.93 -8.66 -1.06
C TYR A 39 -0.91 -8.11 0.35
N VAL A 40 0.28 -8.05 0.97
CA VAL A 40 0.45 -7.49 2.31
C VAL A 40 0.05 -6.02 2.36
N TRP A 41 0.45 -5.22 1.36
CA TRP A 41 0.04 -3.82 1.30
C TRP A 41 -1.47 -3.67 1.05
N CYS A 42 -2.04 -4.42 0.11
CA CYS A 42 -3.46 -4.32 -0.24
C CYS A 42 -4.37 -4.68 0.94
N PHE A 43 -4.15 -5.81 1.61
CA PHE A 43 -5.00 -6.22 2.73
C PHE A 43 -4.56 -5.63 4.08
N GLY A 44 -3.27 -5.34 4.24
CA GLY A 44 -2.73 -4.80 5.49
C GLY A 44 -2.95 -3.30 5.64
N SER A 45 -2.93 -2.51 4.56
CA SER A 45 -3.05 -1.03 4.65
C SER A 45 -4.48 -0.54 4.89
N ILE A 46 -5.51 -1.36 4.60
CA ILE A 46 -6.91 -0.98 4.79
C ILE A 46 -7.30 -0.93 6.27
N ILE A 47 -6.81 -1.88 7.09
CA ILE A 47 -7.16 -2.00 8.50
C ILE A 47 -6.74 -0.74 9.30
N PRO A 48 -5.48 -0.27 9.21
CA PRO A 48 -5.05 0.95 9.88
C PRO A 48 -5.81 2.19 9.39
N THR A 49 -6.15 2.25 8.10
CA THR A 49 -6.90 3.36 7.52
C THR A 49 -8.32 3.43 8.09
N LEU A 50 -9.01 2.29 8.19
CA LEU A 50 -10.33 2.19 8.81
C LEU A 50 -10.30 2.58 10.30
N PHE A 51 -9.32 2.08 11.05
CA PHE A 51 -9.16 2.47 12.45
C PHE A 51 -8.83 3.94 12.63
N GLY A 52 -8.04 4.52 11.72
CA GLY A 52 -7.77 5.96 11.67
C GLY A 52 -9.05 6.75 11.52
N TYR A 53 -9.88 6.38 10.52
CA TYR A 53 -11.18 7.03 10.30
C TYR A 53 -12.13 6.91 11.49
N ILE A 54 -12.29 5.71 12.06
CA ILE A 54 -13.17 5.49 13.23
C ILE A 54 -12.66 6.27 14.45
N SER A 55 -11.34 6.45 14.60
CA SER A 55 -10.78 7.20 15.72
C SER A 55 -11.16 8.68 15.70
N LEU A 56 -11.40 9.26 14.52
CA LEU A 56 -11.79 10.68 14.35
C LEU A 56 -13.15 10.98 14.98
N GLY A 57 -14.13 10.07 14.87
CA GLY A 57 -15.50 10.33 15.31
C GLY A 57 -15.69 10.50 16.82
N ARG A 58 -14.76 10.00 17.64
CA ARG A 58 -14.80 10.15 19.12
C ARG A 58 -13.43 10.49 19.73
N SER A 59 -12.50 11.02 18.93
CA SER A 59 -11.15 11.38 19.37
C SER A 59 -10.45 10.25 20.16
N ARG A 60 -10.61 9.00 19.72
CA ARG A 60 -10.16 7.82 20.45
C ARG A 60 -8.66 7.63 20.26
N ALA A 61 -7.86 8.20 21.16
CA ALA A 61 -6.40 8.15 21.13
C ALA A 61 -5.83 6.72 21.00
N GLY A 62 -6.46 5.72 21.63
CA GLY A 62 -6.05 4.31 21.51
C GLY A 62 -6.17 3.76 20.10
N LEU A 63 -7.28 4.02 19.40
CA LEU A 63 -7.48 3.59 18.00
C LEU A 63 -6.54 4.35 17.06
N MET A 64 -6.30 5.64 17.31
CA MET A 64 -5.34 6.42 16.54
C MET A 64 -3.92 5.83 16.67
N ARG A 65 -3.50 5.38 17.86
CA ARG A 65 -2.21 4.69 18.04
C ARG A 65 -2.12 3.42 17.20
N ILE A 66 -3.16 2.58 17.22
CA ILE A 66 -3.19 1.34 16.42
C ILE A 66 -3.14 1.67 14.92
N SER A 67 -3.89 2.69 14.48
CA SER A 67 -3.87 3.19 13.10
C SER A 67 -2.47 3.65 12.68
N LEU A 68 -1.77 4.41 13.52
CA LEU A 68 -0.40 4.87 13.24
C LEU A 68 0.58 3.71 13.13
N SER A 69 0.63 2.82 14.13
CA SER A 69 1.52 1.67 14.11
C SER A 69 1.23 0.76 12.90
N GLY A 70 -0.04 0.53 12.61
CA GLY A 70 -0.45 -0.27 11.46
C GLY A 70 -0.08 0.39 10.12
N THR A 71 -0.21 1.71 10.00
CA THR A 71 0.17 2.45 8.78
C THR A 71 1.68 2.38 8.54
N VAL A 72 2.49 2.45 9.61
CA VAL A 72 3.95 2.30 9.50
C VAL A 72 4.33 0.88 9.08
N VAL A 73 3.77 -0.15 9.71
CA VAL A 73 4.14 -1.55 9.44
C VAL A 73 3.59 -2.02 8.09
N PHE A 74 2.28 -1.90 7.88
CA PHE A 74 1.60 -2.46 6.70
C PHE A 74 1.51 -1.51 5.52
N GLY A 75 1.63 -0.19 5.74
CA GLY A 75 1.66 0.81 4.66
C GLY A 75 3.08 1.09 4.20
N LEU A 76 3.92 1.65 5.08
CA LEU A 76 5.29 2.01 4.72
C LEU A 76 6.24 0.80 4.66
N GLY A 77 6.12 -0.14 5.60
CA GLY A 77 7.01 -1.31 5.67
C GLY A 77 6.90 -2.20 4.43
N SER A 78 5.69 -2.55 4.02
CA SER A 78 5.45 -3.36 2.82
C SER A 78 5.89 -2.65 1.52
N VAL A 79 5.68 -1.34 1.40
CA VAL A 79 6.19 -0.53 0.27
C VAL A 79 7.72 -0.52 0.24
N THR A 80 8.35 -0.43 1.41
CA THR A 80 9.81 -0.45 1.53
C THR A 80 10.37 -1.80 1.07
N VAL A 81 9.76 -2.91 1.51
CA VAL A 81 10.12 -4.26 1.04
C VAL A 81 9.95 -4.38 -0.48
N GLY A 82 8.81 -3.92 -1.02
CA GLY A 82 8.56 -3.91 -2.46
C GLY A 82 9.60 -3.09 -3.25
N CYS A 83 10.01 -1.94 -2.72
CA CYS A 83 11.04 -1.10 -3.32
C CYS A 83 12.39 -1.85 -3.41
N PHE A 84 12.84 -2.46 -2.30
CA PHE A 84 14.10 -3.21 -2.29
C PHE A 84 14.07 -4.45 -3.19
N MET A 85 12.97 -5.22 -3.21
CA MET A 85 12.83 -6.38 -4.09
C MET A 85 12.94 -5.99 -5.57
N ASN A 86 12.44 -4.81 -5.94
CA ASN A 86 12.43 -4.32 -7.31
C ASN A 86 13.64 -3.43 -7.67
N ALA A 87 14.58 -3.20 -6.74
CA ALA A 87 15.70 -2.27 -6.93
C ALA A 87 16.64 -2.71 -8.05
N PHE A 88 17.00 -4.00 -8.10
CA PHE A 88 17.86 -4.52 -9.16
C PHE A 88 17.23 -4.41 -10.55
N GLU A 89 15.91 -4.64 -10.64
CA GLU A 89 15.19 -4.50 -11.91
C GLU A 89 15.15 -3.06 -12.38
N LEU A 90 14.92 -2.11 -11.47
CA LEU A 90 14.98 -0.69 -11.79
C LEU A 90 16.38 -0.29 -12.25
N MET A 91 17.44 -0.75 -11.57
CA MET A 91 18.81 -0.45 -11.96
C MET A 91 19.15 -1.03 -13.33
N ASN A 92 18.71 -2.26 -13.61
CA ASN A 92 18.90 -2.88 -14.92
C ASN A 92 18.15 -2.11 -16.02
N TYR A 93 16.90 -1.70 -15.77
CA TYR A 93 16.14 -0.84 -16.68
C TYR A 93 16.83 0.52 -16.87
N TYR A 94 17.40 1.09 -15.81
CA TYR A 94 18.13 2.35 -15.88
C TYR A 94 19.39 2.25 -16.77
N GLN A 95 20.07 1.11 -16.78
CA GLN A 95 21.27 0.91 -17.60
C GLN A 95 20.96 0.51 -19.04
N THR A 96 20.03 -0.43 -19.22
CA THR A 96 19.76 -1.07 -20.53
C THR A 96 18.63 -0.41 -21.31
N ARG A 97 17.76 0.36 -20.64
CA ARG A 97 16.47 0.86 -21.17
C ARG A 97 15.52 -0.26 -21.62
N VAL A 98 15.75 -1.49 -21.17
CA VAL A 98 14.90 -2.65 -21.45
C VAL A 98 14.19 -3.07 -20.18
N ALA A 99 12.86 -3.01 -20.17
CA ALA A 99 12.03 -3.50 -19.08
C ALA A 99 11.64 -4.97 -19.29
N LYS A 100 11.44 -5.71 -18.19
CA LYS A 100 10.94 -7.10 -18.27
C LYS A 100 9.47 -7.16 -18.69
N HIS A 101 8.68 -6.19 -18.22
CA HIS A 101 7.25 -6.13 -18.45
C HIS A 101 6.82 -4.72 -18.86
N TYR A 102 5.90 -4.65 -19.81
CA TYR A 102 5.34 -3.42 -20.35
C TYR A 102 3.82 -3.45 -20.20
N PHE A 103 3.26 -2.31 -19.82
CA PHE A 103 1.83 -2.06 -19.79
C PHE A 103 1.53 -0.94 -20.79
N TYR A 104 0.91 -1.27 -21.93
CA TYR A 104 0.72 -0.34 -23.06
C TYR A 104 2.01 0.41 -23.43
N ASP A 105 3.08 -0.35 -23.71
CA ASP A 105 4.44 0.15 -24.01
C ASP A 105 5.12 0.97 -22.89
N PHE A 106 4.49 1.08 -21.72
CA PHE A 106 5.07 1.74 -20.57
C PHE A 106 5.71 0.72 -19.61
N PRO A 107 6.95 0.93 -19.14
CA PRO A 107 7.64 0.01 -18.24
C PRO A 107 6.89 -0.16 -16.91
N VAL A 108 6.52 -1.40 -16.58
CA VAL A 108 5.81 -1.71 -15.33
C VAL A 108 6.65 -1.35 -14.10
N ILE A 109 7.97 -1.54 -14.18
CA ILE A 109 8.91 -1.17 -13.11
C ILE A 109 8.86 0.33 -12.78
N VAL A 110 8.68 1.18 -13.79
CA VAL A 110 8.56 2.63 -13.59
C VAL A 110 7.23 2.97 -12.92
N LEU A 111 6.13 2.31 -13.34
CA LEU A 111 4.82 2.48 -12.68
C LEU A 111 4.88 2.06 -11.20
N ALA A 112 5.59 0.96 -10.90
CA ALA A 112 5.77 0.49 -9.53
C ALA A 112 6.48 1.55 -8.67
N TYR A 113 7.54 2.18 -9.18
CA TYR A 113 8.26 3.23 -8.45
C TYR A 113 7.49 4.55 -8.33
N ILE A 114 6.67 4.91 -9.32
CA ILE A 114 5.70 6.02 -9.17
C ILE A 114 4.72 5.69 -8.04
N PHE A 115 4.17 4.47 -8.02
CA PHE A 115 3.29 4.01 -6.95
C PHE A 115 3.99 4.05 -5.58
N PHE A 116 5.23 3.57 -5.46
CA PHE A 116 5.99 3.63 -4.21
C PHE A 116 6.16 5.06 -3.71
N SER A 117 6.53 6.00 -4.60
CA SER A 117 6.66 7.41 -4.25
C SER A 117 5.36 8.00 -3.71
N LEU A 118 4.24 7.75 -4.39
CA LEU A 118 2.93 8.21 -3.95
C LEU A 118 2.52 7.59 -2.61
N CYS A 119 2.76 6.30 -2.42
CA CYS A 119 2.47 5.61 -1.16
C CYS A 119 3.28 6.17 0.01
N VAL A 120 4.57 6.44 -0.19
CA VAL A 120 5.44 7.06 0.84
C VAL A 120 4.92 8.45 1.20
N GLN A 121 4.53 9.26 0.22
CA GLN A 121 3.97 10.59 0.47
C GLN A 121 2.65 10.51 1.25
N VAL A 122 1.68 9.73 0.76
CA VAL A 122 0.34 9.61 1.37
C VAL A 122 0.43 9.04 2.79
N HIS A 123 1.17 7.95 2.99
CA HIS A 123 1.32 7.36 4.31
C HIS A 123 2.22 8.19 5.23
N GLY A 124 3.25 8.84 4.70
CA GLY A 124 4.11 9.75 5.46
C GLY A 124 3.32 10.92 6.05
N PHE A 125 2.50 11.59 5.22
CA PHE A 125 1.61 12.64 5.72
C PHE A 125 0.55 12.10 6.67
N ALA A 126 -0.06 10.94 6.39
CA ALA A 126 -1.03 10.32 7.28
C ALA A 126 -0.45 10.04 8.68
N VAL A 127 0.77 9.52 8.75
CA VAL A 127 1.49 9.27 10.01
C VAL A 127 1.83 10.58 10.71
N TYR A 128 2.33 11.58 9.98
CA TYR A 128 2.68 12.89 10.54
C TYR A 128 1.47 13.56 11.19
N PHE A 129 0.37 13.73 10.43
CA PHE A 129 -0.84 14.38 10.94
C PHE A 129 -1.51 13.52 12.03
N GLY A 130 -1.61 12.21 11.83
CA GLY A 130 -2.19 11.31 12.83
C GLY A 130 -1.40 11.34 14.16
N TYR A 131 -0.07 11.47 14.11
CA TYR A 131 0.75 11.61 15.31
C TYR A 131 0.48 12.92 16.05
N LYS A 132 0.29 14.04 15.32
CA LYS A 132 -0.11 15.31 15.92
C LYS A 132 -1.47 15.20 16.62
N LEU A 133 -2.46 14.59 15.97
CA LEU A 133 -3.79 14.35 16.57
C LEU A 133 -3.69 13.45 17.81
N TYR A 134 -2.95 12.35 17.70
CA TYR A 134 -2.70 11.44 18.82
C TYR A 134 -2.08 12.16 20.02
N SER A 135 -1.08 13.01 19.79
CA SER A 135 -0.41 13.77 20.83
C SER A 135 -1.41 14.68 21.57
N ILE A 136 -2.23 15.45 20.83
CA ILE A 136 -3.23 16.35 21.41
C ILE A 136 -4.28 15.56 22.21
N TRP A 137 -4.82 14.49 21.65
CA TRP A 137 -5.85 13.71 22.31
C TRP A 137 -5.32 12.98 23.54
N SER A 138 -4.11 12.44 23.49
CA SER A 138 -3.50 11.75 24.62
C SER A 138 -3.28 12.67 25.82
N VAL A 139 -2.91 13.94 25.58
CA VAL A 139 -2.80 14.97 26.62
C VAL A 139 -4.17 15.29 27.21
N ASN A 140 -5.20 15.45 26.37
CA ASN A 140 -6.54 15.76 26.85
C ASN A 140 -7.14 14.61 27.67
N THR A 141 -6.95 13.35 27.25
CA THR A 141 -7.40 12.18 27.99
C THR A 141 -6.71 12.05 29.36
N ARG A 142 -5.44 12.46 29.48
CA ARG A 142 -4.73 12.50 30.77
C ARG A 142 -5.22 13.60 31.72
N LYS A 143 -5.78 14.70 31.21
CA LYS A 143 -6.32 15.79 32.05
C LYS A 143 -7.72 15.50 32.60
N VAL A 144 -8.49 14.67 31.89
CA VAL A 144 -9.86 14.29 32.26
C VAL A 144 -9.91 13.10 33.23
N ARG A 145 -8.81 12.35 33.36
CA ARG A 145 -8.66 11.21 34.27
C ARG A 145 -7.90 11.62 35.51
#